data_AF-A0A2N1MAY6-F1
#
_entry.id   AF-A0A2N1MAY6-F1
#
_cell.length_a   1.000
_cell.length_b   1.000
_cell.length_c   1.000
_cell.angle_alpha   90.00
_cell.angle_beta   90.00
_cell.angle_gamma   90.00
#
_symmetry.space_group_name_H-M   'P 1'
#
loop_
_entity.id
_entity.type
_entity.pdbx_description
1 polymer ?
#
loop_
_entity_poly.entity_id
_entity_poly.type
_entity_poly.pdbx_seq_one_letter_code
_entity_poly.pdbx_strand_id
1 'polypeptide(L)'
;MQNIIYYSIICLIENIKEYDIYTFDEAKLIDLFINKSFGEVKVNNNKLTFIDIIKGLFPKLLADFLRQEIKMTKAHIFETRVKFLDFVFESTHKIWVDRCELQNDKERSLGITKEDKKHYSYDKNMVKKGINQKVYQNVEGLLNNIYFNIELLDFIIFSFIFAQMG
;
A
#
# COMPACT_ATOMS: atom_id res chain seq x y z
N MET A 1 2.39 5.92 15.60
CA MET A 1 1.68 4.95 14.74
C MET A 1 0.19 4.90 15.00
N GLN A 2 -0.29 4.65 16.24
CA GLN A 2 -1.74 4.67 16.53
C GLN A 2 -2.44 5.99 16.13
N ASN A 3 -1.80 7.14 16.41
CA ASN A 3 -2.33 8.44 15.95
C ASN A 3 -2.41 8.53 14.42
N ILE A 4 -1.45 7.97 13.68
CA ILE A 4 -1.45 7.99 12.21
C ILE A 4 -2.64 7.19 11.69
N ILE A 5 -2.87 5.98 12.21
CA ILE A 5 -4.02 5.16 11.82
C ILE A 5 -5.33 5.91 12.06
N TYR A 6 -5.49 6.50 13.24
CA TYR A 6 -6.68 7.29 13.56
C TYR A 6 -6.89 8.42 12.55
N TYR A 7 -5.86 9.23 12.28
CA TYR A 7 -5.97 10.31 11.31
C TYR A 7 -6.17 9.82 9.87
N SER A 8 -5.65 8.64 9.50
CA SER A 8 -5.93 8.03 8.19
C SER A 8 -7.40 7.67 8.03
N ILE A 9 -8.04 7.16 9.09
CA ILE A 9 -9.49 6.88 9.08
C ILE A 9 -10.28 8.18 8.94
N ILE A 10 -9.92 9.23 9.70
CA ILE A 10 -10.55 10.55 9.60
C ILE A 10 -10.38 11.13 8.20
N CYS A 11 -9.17 11.07 7.63
CA CYS A 11 -8.90 11.52 6.26
C CYS A 11 -9.81 10.81 5.23
N LEU A 12 -10.01 9.49 5.38
CA LEU A 12 -10.93 8.76 4.49
C LEU A 12 -12.38 9.25 4.64
N ILE A 13 -12.84 9.50 5.86
CA ILE A 13 -14.19 10.02 6.15
C ILE A 13 -14.37 11.41 5.53
N GLU A 14 -13.40 12.30 5.73
CA GLU A 14 -13.42 13.66 5.21
C GLU A 14 -13.44 13.67 3.68
N ASN A 15 -12.58 12.86 3.04
CA ASN A 15 -12.56 12.73 1.57
C ASN A 15 -13.91 12.25 0.99
N ILE A 16 -14.65 11.41 1.71
CA ILE A 16 -16.00 10.99 1.26
C ILE A 16 -17.01 12.12 1.45
N LYS A 17 -16.89 12.87 2.55
CA LYS A 17 -17.77 14.02 2.85
C LYS A 17 -17.58 15.18 1.88
N GLU A 18 -16.39 15.38 1.31
CA GLU A 18 -16.12 16.43 0.30
C GLU A 18 -17.08 16.40 -0.90
N TYR A 19 -17.67 15.24 -1.21
CA TYR A 19 -18.59 15.13 -2.34
C TYR A 19 -20.02 15.63 -2.03
N ASP A 20 -20.40 15.81 -0.76
CA ASP A 20 -21.73 16.23 -0.26
C ASP A 20 -22.96 15.43 -0.78
N ILE A 21 -22.77 14.44 -1.65
CA ILE A 21 -23.82 13.60 -2.26
C ILE A 21 -23.94 12.21 -1.64
N TYR A 22 -23.01 11.85 -0.75
CA TYR A 22 -22.94 10.52 -0.14
C TYR A 22 -23.33 10.57 1.32
N THR A 23 -24.18 9.62 1.73
CA THR A 23 -24.54 9.40 3.13
C THR A 23 -24.07 8.03 3.56
N PHE A 24 -23.38 7.95 4.68
CA PHE A 24 -22.84 6.70 5.20
C PHE A 24 -22.73 6.75 6.72
N ASP A 25 -22.60 5.56 7.32
CA ASP A 25 -22.38 5.41 8.75
C ASP A 25 -20.87 5.38 9.03
N GLU A 26 -20.35 6.45 9.62
CA GLU A 26 -18.93 6.57 10.00
C GLU A 26 -18.51 5.46 10.96
N ALA A 27 -19.39 5.03 11.86
CA ALA A 27 -19.06 3.99 12.83
C ALA A 27 -18.80 2.64 12.14
N LYS A 28 -19.54 2.31 11.07
CA LYS A 28 -19.28 1.09 10.28
C LYS A 28 -17.93 1.14 9.57
N LEU A 29 -17.54 2.30 9.06
CA LEU A 29 -16.24 2.46 8.41
C LEU A 29 -15.10 2.29 9.43
N ILE A 30 -15.24 2.92 10.60
CA ILE A 30 -14.28 2.78 11.71
C ILE A 30 -14.20 1.31 12.17
N ASP A 31 -15.34 0.65 12.33
CA ASP A 31 -15.42 -0.76 12.71
C ASP A 31 -14.70 -1.68 11.71
N LEU A 32 -14.79 -1.36 10.41
CA LEU A 32 -14.06 -2.10 9.38
C LEU A 32 -12.54 -2.04 9.61
N PHE A 33 -12.01 -0.88 10.01
CA PHE A 33 -10.57 -0.74 10.30
C PHE A 33 -10.14 -1.52 11.55
N ILE A 34 -10.99 -1.52 12.58
CA ILE A 34 -10.72 -2.20 13.85
C ILE A 34 -10.82 -3.72 13.68
N ASN A 35 -11.88 -4.22 13.04
CA ASN A 35 -12.19 -5.65 12.99
C ASN A 35 -11.49 -6.41 11.85
N LYS A 36 -11.03 -5.74 10.80
CA LYS A 36 -10.40 -6.39 9.62
C LYS A 36 -8.87 -6.27 9.59
N SER A 37 -8.23 -6.10 10.75
CA SER A 37 -6.77 -5.96 10.90
C SER A 37 -6.13 -4.77 10.17
N PHE A 38 -6.91 -3.88 9.56
CA PHE A 38 -6.36 -2.71 8.85
C PHE A 38 -5.71 -1.71 9.79
N GLY A 39 -6.08 -1.69 11.08
CA GLY A 39 -5.38 -0.92 12.11
C GLY A 39 -4.17 -1.62 12.73
N GLU A 40 -3.80 -2.84 12.31
CA GLU A 40 -2.67 -3.57 12.90
C GLU A 40 -1.33 -3.09 12.32
N VAL A 41 -0.38 -2.78 13.20
CA VAL A 41 0.98 -2.32 12.85
C VAL A 41 1.97 -3.49 12.93
N LYS A 42 1.59 -4.65 12.41
CA LYS A 42 2.44 -5.84 12.38
C LYS A 42 2.26 -6.55 11.06
N VAL A 43 3.36 -7.01 10.48
CA VAL A 43 3.29 -7.82 9.26
C VAL A 43 2.54 -9.11 9.53
N ASN A 44 1.55 -9.40 8.70
CA ASN A 44 0.80 -10.65 8.71
C ASN A 44 0.76 -11.21 7.30
N ASN A 45 1.18 -12.47 7.11
CA ASN A 45 1.23 -13.08 5.78
C ASN A 45 -0.16 -13.48 5.24
N ASN A 46 -1.17 -13.55 6.12
CA ASN A 46 -2.49 -14.06 5.78
C ASN A 46 -3.55 -12.97 5.67
N LYS A 47 -3.25 -11.76 6.15
CA LYS A 47 -4.19 -10.64 6.21
C LYS A 47 -3.50 -9.35 5.83
N LEU A 48 -4.21 -8.48 5.13
CA LEU A 48 -3.75 -7.14 4.85
C LEU A 48 -3.81 -6.31 6.14
N THR A 49 -2.68 -5.68 6.47
CA THR A 49 -2.50 -4.88 7.69
C THR A 49 -2.20 -3.42 7.36
N PHE A 50 -2.12 -2.55 8.37
CA PHE A 50 -1.78 -1.14 8.12
C PHE A 50 -0.41 -1.00 7.45
N ILE A 51 0.52 -1.93 7.70
CA ILE A 51 1.83 -1.96 7.03
C ILE A 51 1.70 -2.09 5.51
N ASP A 52 0.69 -2.81 5.03
CA ASP A 52 0.44 -2.99 3.61
C ASP A 52 -0.20 -1.75 2.99
N ILE A 53 -1.04 -1.05 3.76
CA ILE A 53 -1.61 0.26 3.38
C ILE A 53 -0.51 1.30 3.22
N ILE A 54 0.47 1.33 4.13
CA ILE A 54 1.66 2.20 4.02
C ILE A 54 2.46 1.91 2.73
N LYS A 55 2.47 0.67 2.26
CA LYS A 55 3.09 0.28 0.98
C LYS A 55 2.23 0.63 -0.24
N GLY A 56 1.11 1.33 -0.07
CA GLY A 56 0.19 1.73 -1.15
C GLY A 56 -0.87 0.69 -1.49
N LEU A 57 -1.02 -0.40 -0.71
CA LEU A 57 -2.04 -1.41 -0.96
C LEU A 57 -3.37 -0.99 -0.34
N PHE A 58 -4.35 -0.67 -1.17
CA PHE A 58 -5.69 -0.33 -0.71
C PHE A 58 -6.53 -1.59 -0.48
N PRO A 59 -7.13 -1.79 0.70
CA PRO A 59 -7.89 -2.99 1.00
C PRO A 59 -9.12 -3.14 0.09
N LYS A 60 -9.27 -4.32 -0.53
CA LYS A 60 -10.44 -4.64 -1.35
C LYS A 60 -11.75 -4.49 -0.57
N LEU A 61 -11.78 -4.90 0.70
CA LEU A 61 -12.97 -4.75 1.55
C LEU A 61 -13.36 -3.28 1.75
N LEU A 62 -12.40 -2.35 1.81
CA LEU A 62 -12.71 -0.92 1.85
C LEU A 62 -13.29 -0.47 0.50
N ALA A 63 -12.68 -0.87 -0.62
CA ALA A 63 -13.21 -0.54 -1.96
C ALA A 63 -14.63 -1.09 -2.18
N ASP A 64 -14.88 -2.31 -1.73
CA ASP A 64 -16.20 -2.94 -1.79
C ASP A 64 -17.20 -2.20 -0.89
N PHE A 65 -16.80 -1.77 0.31
CA PHE A 65 -17.64 -0.92 1.18
C PHE A 65 -18.01 0.41 0.50
N LEU A 66 -17.04 1.13 -0.07
CA LEU A 66 -17.30 2.39 -0.78
C LEU A 66 -18.25 2.18 -1.97
N ARG A 67 -18.10 1.06 -2.70
CA ARG A 67 -18.91 0.75 -3.89
C ARG A 67 -20.31 0.23 -3.55
N GLN A 68 -20.45 -0.66 -2.58
CA GLN A 68 -21.69 -1.40 -2.33
C GLN A 68 -22.55 -0.74 -1.26
N GLU A 69 -21.93 -0.27 -0.17
CA GLU A 69 -22.66 0.33 0.96
C GLU A 69 -22.90 1.83 0.69
N ILE A 70 -21.85 2.58 0.35
CA ILE A 70 -21.94 4.02 0.10
C ILE A 70 -22.45 4.33 -1.33
N LYS A 71 -22.33 3.35 -2.24
CA LYS A 71 -22.72 3.49 -3.67
C LYS A 71 -21.97 4.59 -4.40
N MET A 72 -20.68 4.76 -4.09
CA MET A 72 -19.82 5.72 -4.77
C MET A 72 -19.57 5.32 -6.23
N THR A 73 -19.37 6.31 -7.10
CA THR A 73 -18.97 6.07 -8.49
C THR A 73 -17.53 5.55 -8.55
N LYS A 74 -17.17 4.84 -9.62
CA LYS A 74 -15.80 4.35 -9.82
C LYS A 74 -14.77 5.50 -9.80
N ALA A 75 -15.12 6.64 -10.37
CA ALA A 75 -14.26 7.83 -10.39
C ALA A 75 -14.02 8.39 -8.98
N HIS A 76 -15.08 8.58 -8.18
CA HIS A 76 -14.93 9.09 -6.82
C HIS A 76 -14.20 8.10 -5.90
N ILE A 77 -14.42 6.79 -6.07
CA ILE A 77 -13.65 5.76 -5.34
C ILE A 77 -12.16 5.87 -5.66
N PHE A 78 -11.82 6.06 -6.94
CA PHE A 78 -10.43 6.21 -7.35
C PHE A 78 -9.77 7.44 -6.75
N GLU A 79 -10.42 8.60 -6.84
CA GLU A 79 -9.92 9.86 -6.27
C GLU A 79 -9.78 9.77 -4.74
N THR A 80 -10.81 9.28 -4.05
CA THR A 80 -10.79 9.07 -2.59
C THR A 80 -9.65 8.16 -2.17
N ARG A 81 -9.41 7.08 -2.93
CA ARG A 81 -8.32 6.15 -2.68
C ARG A 81 -6.96 6.83 -2.82
N VAL A 82 -6.75 7.63 -3.86
CA VAL A 82 -5.49 8.34 -4.10
C VAL A 82 -5.22 9.32 -2.95
N LYS A 83 -6.17 10.21 -2.64
CA LYS A 83 -6.05 11.17 -1.52
C LYS A 83 -5.74 10.49 -0.18
N PHE A 84 -6.42 9.38 0.11
CA PHE A 84 -6.18 8.59 1.32
C PHE A 84 -4.77 7.99 1.37
N LEU A 85 -4.30 7.38 0.27
CA LEU A 85 -2.97 6.77 0.23
C LEU A 85 -1.86 7.82 0.28
N ASP A 86 -2.05 8.97 -0.37
CA ASP A 86 -1.12 10.10 -0.30
C ASP A 86 -1.01 10.60 1.15
N PHE A 87 -2.13 10.76 1.85
CA PHE A 87 -2.12 11.12 3.26
C PHE A 87 -1.36 10.11 4.14
N VAL A 88 -1.61 8.81 3.94
CA VAL A 88 -0.92 7.75 4.69
C VAL A 88 0.58 7.79 4.40
N PHE A 89 0.96 7.95 3.14
CA PHE A 89 2.35 8.05 2.72
C PHE A 89 3.02 9.24 3.39
N GLU A 90 2.50 10.46 3.23
CA GLU A 90 3.08 11.67 3.82
C GLU A 90 3.19 11.58 5.35
N SER A 91 2.14 11.04 5.99
CA SER A 91 2.11 10.85 7.45
C SER A 91 3.15 9.85 7.96
N THR A 92 3.60 8.92 7.12
CA THR A 92 4.60 7.90 7.48
C THR A 92 5.97 8.16 6.88
N HIS A 93 6.07 9.01 5.85
CA HIS A 93 7.28 9.25 5.06
C HIS A 93 8.45 9.66 5.94
N LYS A 94 8.23 10.59 6.87
CA LYS A 94 9.26 11.04 7.82
C LYS A 94 9.85 9.90 8.65
N ILE A 95 9.03 8.94 9.07
CA ILE A 95 9.49 7.76 9.82
C ILE A 95 10.42 6.89 8.96
N TRP A 96 10.16 6.81 7.67
CA TRP A 96 10.99 6.06 6.73
C TRP A 96 12.31 6.78 6.43
N VAL A 97 12.29 8.11 6.26
CA VAL A 97 13.49 8.92 6.03
C VAL A 97 14.49 8.74 7.17
N ASP A 98 14.07 8.95 8.41
CA ASP A 98 14.95 8.82 9.58
C ASP A 98 15.57 7.41 9.67
N ARG A 99 14.81 6.38 9.33
CA ARG A 99 15.29 4.98 9.29
C ARG A 99 16.28 4.74 8.16
N CYS A 100 16.03 5.30 6.98
CA CYS A 100 16.91 5.19 5.81
C CYS A 100 18.25 5.85 6.10
N GLU A 101 18.27 7.02 6.74
CA GLU A 101 19.50 7.71 7.15
C GLU A 101 20.31 6.87 8.14
N LEU A 102 19.67 6.36 9.19
CA LEU A 102 20.32 5.47 10.17
C LEU A 102 20.88 4.19 9.53
N GLN A 103 20.18 3.65 8.53
CA GLN A 103 20.65 2.47 7.79
C GLN A 103 21.86 2.80 6.92
N ASN A 104 21.83 3.94 6.22
CA ASN A 104 22.94 4.42 5.41
C ASN A 104 24.21 4.66 6.26
N ASP A 105 24.05 5.21 7.46
CA ASP A 105 25.17 5.45 8.37
C ASP A 105 25.78 4.13 8.88
N LYS A 106 24.94 3.15 9.22
CA LYS A 106 25.41 1.80 9.59
C LYS A 106 26.19 1.15 8.45
N GLU A 107 25.65 1.20 7.24
CA GLU A 107 26.30 0.63 6.06
C GLU A 107 27.63 1.33 5.78
N ARG A 108 27.68 2.66 5.87
CA ARG A 108 28.91 3.43 5.73
C ARG A 108 29.94 3.06 6.81
N SER A 109 29.52 2.84 8.06
CA SER A 109 30.41 2.39 9.14
C SER A 109 30.98 0.99 8.93
N LEU A 110 30.23 0.14 8.20
CA LEU A 110 30.65 -1.22 7.83
C LEU A 110 31.41 -1.26 6.49
N GLY A 111 31.64 -0.10 5.86
CA GLY A 111 32.30 -0.01 4.55
C GLY A 111 31.46 -0.55 3.39
N ILE A 112 30.15 -0.75 3.57
CA ILE A 112 29.23 -1.25 2.54
C ILE A 112 28.95 -0.12 1.54
N THR A 113 29.32 -0.34 0.29
CA THR A 113 29.15 0.62 -0.80
C THR A 113 27.86 0.37 -1.59
N LYS A 114 27.48 1.32 -2.47
CA LYS A 114 26.37 1.12 -3.40
C LYS A 114 26.65 -0.06 -4.35
N GLU A 115 27.92 -0.30 -4.71
CA GLU A 115 28.37 -1.42 -5.55
C GLU A 115 28.15 -2.77 -4.85
N ASP A 116 28.46 -2.88 -3.56
CA ASP A 116 28.27 -4.13 -2.79
C ASP A 116 26.80 -4.55 -2.74
N LYS A 117 25.88 -3.57 -2.62
CA LYS A 117 24.43 -3.82 -2.63
C LYS A 117 23.92 -4.34 -3.97
N LYS A 118 24.53 -3.94 -5.09
CA LYS A 118 24.15 -4.42 -6.44
C LYS A 118 24.46 -5.91 -6.62
N HIS A 119 25.51 -6.42 -5.98
CA HIS A 119 25.90 -7.82 -6.09
C HIS A 119 24.95 -8.80 -5.39
N TYR A 120 24.18 -8.35 -4.39
CA TYR A 120 23.18 -9.16 -3.68
C TYR A 120 21.80 -9.20 -4.35
N SER A 121 21.59 -8.46 -5.44
CA SER A 121 20.26 -8.18 -6.00
C SER A 121 19.67 -9.30 -6.87
N TYR A 122 20.36 -10.40 -7.16
CA TYR A 122 19.79 -11.47 -7.99
C TYR A 122 20.53 -12.80 -7.81
N ASP A 123 19.89 -13.79 -7.17
CA ASP A 123 20.40 -15.16 -7.19
C ASP A 123 20.21 -15.74 -8.59
N LYS A 124 21.29 -15.75 -9.38
CA LYS A 124 21.32 -16.34 -10.73
C LYS A 124 20.97 -17.84 -10.74
N ASN A 125 21.00 -18.50 -9.58
CA ASN A 125 20.70 -19.92 -9.40
C ASN A 125 19.32 -20.18 -8.81
N MET A 126 18.41 -19.20 -8.75
CA MET A 126 16.99 -19.50 -8.56
C MET A 126 16.53 -20.42 -9.69
N VAL A 127 16.54 -21.72 -9.41
CA VAL A 127 15.86 -22.72 -10.23
C VAL A 127 14.44 -22.20 -10.39
N LYS A 128 14.07 -21.86 -11.63
CA LYS A 128 12.67 -21.64 -12.01
C LYS A 128 11.95 -22.95 -11.72
N LYS A 129 11.55 -23.18 -10.47
CA LYS A 129 10.66 -24.27 -10.10
C LYS A 129 9.46 -24.09 -11.01
N GLY A 130 9.23 -25.09 -11.87
CA GLY A 130 8.12 -25.10 -12.81
C GLY A 130 6.88 -24.62 -12.07
N ILE A 131 6.43 -23.44 -12.47
CA ILE A 131 5.42 -22.68 -11.75
C ILE A 131 4.11 -23.45 -11.89
N ASN A 132 3.53 -23.87 -10.77
CA ASN A 132 2.24 -24.55 -10.77
C ASN A 132 1.16 -23.56 -11.23
N GLN A 133 0.67 -23.73 -12.46
CA GLN A 133 -0.19 -22.80 -13.18
C GLN A 133 -1.51 -22.48 -12.45
N LYS A 134 -1.96 -23.36 -11.55
CA LYS A 134 -3.13 -23.13 -10.68
C LYS A 134 -2.94 -22.03 -9.62
N VAL A 135 -1.71 -21.76 -9.20
CA VAL A 135 -1.43 -20.66 -8.24
C VAL A 135 -1.42 -19.31 -8.97
N TYR A 136 -1.01 -19.30 -10.24
CA TYR A 136 -0.87 -18.08 -11.04
C TYR A 136 -2.19 -17.45 -11.50
N GLN A 137 -3.24 -18.24 -11.76
CA GLN A 137 -4.54 -17.67 -12.14
C GLN A 137 -5.10 -16.68 -11.10
N ASN A 138 -4.65 -16.77 -9.84
CA ASN A 138 -5.06 -15.84 -8.77
C ASN A 138 -4.15 -14.62 -8.60
N VAL A 139 -2.97 -14.57 -9.25
CA VAL A 139 -1.94 -13.51 -9.02
C VAL A 139 -1.32 -12.94 -10.30
N GLU A 140 -1.73 -13.42 -11.47
CA GLU A 140 -1.20 -13.01 -12.79
C GLU A 140 -1.40 -11.50 -13.05
N GLY A 141 -2.52 -10.94 -12.57
CA GLY A 141 -2.75 -9.50 -12.60
C GLY A 141 -1.78 -8.70 -11.72
N LEU A 142 -1.31 -9.25 -10.60
CA LEU A 142 -0.43 -8.53 -9.68
C LEU A 142 1.01 -8.44 -10.22
N LEU A 143 1.51 -9.53 -10.84
CA LEU A 143 2.90 -9.62 -11.29
C LEU A 143 3.14 -8.93 -12.64
N ASN A 144 2.18 -8.98 -13.57
CA ASN A 144 2.30 -8.25 -14.85
C ASN A 144 2.25 -6.73 -14.67
N ASN A 145 1.51 -6.25 -13.66
CA ASN A 145 1.38 -4.83 -13.34
C ASN A 145 2.63 -4.24 -12.66
N ILE A 146 3.41 -5.06 -11.93
CA ILE A 146 4.66 -4.61 -11.30
C ILE A 146 5.78 -4.41 -12.34
N TYR A 147 5.78 -5.17 -13.45
CA TYR A 147 6.90 -5.20 -14.39
C TYR A 147 6.71 -4.43 -15.72
N PHE A 148 5.48 -4.21 -16.23
CA PHE A 148 5.31 -3.81 -17.64
C PHE A 148 4.49 -2.54 -17.95
N ASN A 149 3.96 -1.79 -16.99
CA ASN A 149 3.36 -0.46 -17.21
C ASN A 149 2.37 -0.39 -18.42
N ILE A 150 1.39 -1.30 -18.46
CA ILE A 150 0.28 -1.29 -19.45
C ILE A 150 -1.04 -1.03 -18.71
N GLU A 151 -1.94 -0.27 -19.35
CA GLU A 151 -3.17 0.33 -18.82
C GLU A 151 -4.09 -0.61 -18.02
N LEU A 152 -4.64 -0.06 -16.93
CA LEU A 152 -5.04 -0.81 -15.76
C LEU A 152 -6.52 -0.56 -15.42
N LEU A 153 -7.41 -1.40 -15.95
CA LEU A 153 -8.74 -1.59 -15.38
C LEU A 153 -8.64 -2.68 -14.29
N ASP A 154 -8.32 -2.24 -13.07
CA ASP A 154 -9.03 -2.57 -11.81
C ASP A 154 -8.20 -2.59 -10.52
N PHE A 155 -6.87 -2.53 -10.51
CA PHE A 155 -6.11 -2.18 -9.28
C PHE A 155 -4.74 -1.57 -9.62
N ILE A 156 -4.66 -0.23 -9.67
CA ILE A 156 -3.37 0.46 -9.85
C ILE A 156 -2.60 0.39 -8.52
N ILE A 157 -1.45 -0.29 -8.52
CA ILE A 157 -0.41 -0.15 -7.51
C ILE A 157 0.39 1.09 -7.92
N PHE A 158 0.32 2.17 -7.14
CA PHE A 158 1.33 3.23 -7.24
C PHE A 158 2.59 2.72 -6.54
N SER A 159 3.36 1.92 -7.26
CA SER A 159 4.73 1.64 -6.88
C SER A 159 5.53 2.92 -7.10
N PHE A 160 5.73 3.70 -6.05
CA PHE A 160 6.86 4.61 -6.00
C PHE A 160 8.13 3.75 -6.01
N ILE A 161 8.61 3.45 -7.21
CA ILE A 161 9.97 2.99 -7.41
C ILE A 161 10.83 4.17 -6.93
N PHE A 162 11.44 4.05 -5.75
CA PHE A 162 12.51 4.95 -5.34
C PHE A 162 13.76 4.65 -6.19
N ALA A 163 13.70 5.07 -7.45
CA ALA A 163 14.85 5.30 -8.28
C ALA A 163 15.24 6.77 -8.13
N GLN A 164 16.35 6.99 -7.42
CA GLN A 164 17.16 8.20 -7.38
C GLN A 164 16.51 9.50 -6.90
N MET A 165 17.13 10.11 -5.89
CA MET A 165 17.74 11.44 -6.05
C MET A 165 18.64 11.75 -4.83
N GLY A 166 19.93 11.98 -5.10
CA GLY A 166 20.98 12.40 -4.15
C GLY A 166 21.99 11.32 -3.77
#